data_AF-A0A662P3F3-F1
#
_entry.id   AF-A0A662P3F3-F1
#
_cell.length_a   1.000
_cell.length_b   1.000
_cell.length_c   1.000
_cell.angle_alpha   90.00
_cell.angle_beta   90.00
_cell.angle_gamma   90.00
#
_symmetry.space_group_name_H-M   'P 1'
#
loop_
_entity.id
_entity.type
_entity.pdbx_description
1 polymer ?
#
loop_
_entity_poly.entity_id
_entity_poly.type
_entity_poly.pdbx_seq_one_letter_code
_entity_poly.pdbx_strand_id
1 'polypeptide(L)'
;MLSPLRRTIAYVFRRPFTVMIPRETLELPDGYRGIHEINTDTCIGCGLCGKICPNKAIDYVFPEGKNPYDPKNFRLRRPAIDLGHCMFCALCEEVCPTNSIKLTKEFQLYGKKRIDLIRLPYELESRKEKRKEYSRDERAKMLISTELISRISPEVKQIEEKWRKVTISYYNGEISEEEYKSAIAKIESEYLEKLREVGIL
;
A
#
# COMPACT_ATOMS: atom_id res chain seq x y z
N MET A 1 -52.33 -4.15 -23.07
CA MET A 1 -51.51 -2.92 -23.02
C MET A 1 -51.37 -2.28 -21.63
N LEU A 2 -52.33 -2.42 -20.68
CA LEU A 2 -52.26 -1.76 -19.34
C LEU A 2 -51.46 -2.51 -18.26
N SER A 3 -51.08 -3.76 -18.51
CA SER A 3 -50.30 -4.61 -17.59
C SER A 3 -49.00 -3.95 -17.06
N PRO A 4 -48.19 -3.26 -17.90
CA PRO A 4 -46.99 -2.55 -17.42
C PRO A 4 -47.33 -1.40 -16.47
N LEU A 5 -48.39 -0.63 -16.75
CA LEU A 5 -48.79 0.51 -15.92
C LEU A 5 -49.22 0.05 -14.51
N ARG A 6 -50.00 -1.03 -14.45
CA ARG A 6 -50.41 -1.66 -13.18
C ARG A 6 -49.20 -2.15 -12.38
N ARG A 7 -48.18 -2.71 -13.05
CA ARG A 7 -46.96 -3.15 -12.39
C ARG A 7 -46.16 -1.98 -11.84
N THR A 8 -46.05 -0.87 -12.58
CA THR A 8 -45.35 0.35 -12.13
C THR A 8 -46.03 0.99 -10.93
N ILE A 9 -47.36 1.11 -10.91
CA ILE A 9 -48.11 1.65 -9.77
C ILE A 9 -47.85 0.82 -8.50
N ALA A 10 -47.70 -0.50 -8.61
CA ALA A 10 -47.40 -1.36 -7.46
C ALA A 10 -46.03 -1.06 -6.81
N TYR A 11 -45.07 -0.46 -7.53
CA TYR A 11 -43.78 -0.07 -6.96
C TYR A 11 -43.84 1.25 -6.17
N VAL A 12 -44.81 2.13 -6.44
CA VAL A 12 -44.99 3.41 -5.69
C VAL A 12 -45.25 3.14 -4.20
N PHE A 13 -45.95 2.05 -3.90
CA PHE A 13 -46.31 1.67 -2.53
C PHE A 13 -45.30 0.72 -1.86
N ARG A 14 -44.22 0.32 -2.56
CA ARG A 14 -43.17 -0.50 -1.96
C ARG A 14 -42.14 0.39 -1.27
N ARG A 15 -41.52 -0.13 -0.20
CA ARG A 15 -40.37 0.54 0.41
C ARG A 15 -39.21 0.61 -0.60
N PRO A 16 -38.47 1.73 -0.65
CA PRO A 16 -37.32 1.86 -1.53
C PRO A 16 -36.20 0.91 -1.08
N PHE A 17 -35.42 0.42 -2.04
CA PHE A 17 -34.23 -0.41 -1.78
C PHE A 17 -33.00 0.41 -1.37
N THR A 18 -33.08 1.74 -1.44
CA THR A 18 -31.95 2.64 -1.20
C THR A 18 -31.44 2.55 0.23
N VAL A 19 -30.13 2.32 0.39
CA VAL A 19 -29.40 2.45 1.66
C VAL A 19 -28.85 3.88 1.76
N MET A 20 -29.10 4.55 2.87
CA MET A 20 -28.74 5.96 3.04
C MET A 20 -27.31 6.16 3.55
N ILE A 21 -26.28 5.90 2.75
CA ILE A 21 -24.87 6.16 3.14
C ILE A 21 -24.63 7.69 3.23
N PRO A 22 -24.00 8.23 4.31
CA PRO A 22 -23.33 7.55 5.43
C PRO A 22 -24.17 7.35 6.70
N ARG A 23 -25.48 7.60 6.67
CA ARG A 23 -26.38 7.44 7.85
C ARG A 23 -26.65 5.98 8.20
N GLU A 24 -26.68 5.11 7.19
CA GLU A 24 -26.90 3.68 7.32
C GLU A 24 -25.67 2.91 6.83
N THR A 25 -25.38 1.78 7.47
CA THR A 25 -24.28 0.89 7.10
C THR A 25 -24.74 -0.14 6.08
N LEU A 26 -23.92 -0.36 5.05
CA LEU A 26 -24.13 -1.44 4.09
C LEU A 26 -23.64 -2.77 4.68
N GLU A 27 -24.53 -3.76 4.80
CA GLU A 27 -24.14 -5.12 5.17
C GLU A 27 -23.47 -5.81 3.97
N LEU A 28 -22.16 -6.05 4.09
CA LEU A 28 -21.38 -6.72 3.05
C LEU A 28 -21.28 -8.23 3.31
N PRO A 29 -21.31 -9.05 2.24
CA PRO A 29 -21.21 -10.49 2.36
C PRO A 29 -19.87 -10.93 2.96
N ASP A 30 -19.84 -12.13 3.50
CA ASP A 30 -18.58 -12.75 3.92
C ASP A 30 -17.69 -13.05 2.71
N GLY A 31 -16.38 -12.86 2.87
CA GLY A 31 -15.43 -12.94 1.77
C GLY A 31 -15.41 -11.72 0.85
N TYR A 32 -16.05 -10.60 1.22
CA TYR A 32 -15.87 -9.33 0.51
C TYR A 32 -14.39 -8.95 0.43
N ARG A 33 -13.98 -8.45 -0.73
CA ARG A 33 -12.58 -8.18 -1.06
C ARG A 33 -12.32 -6.67 -1.06
N GLY A 34 -12.19 -6.10 0.14
CA GLY A 34 -11.94 -4.68 0.37
C GLY A 34 -10.46 -4.35 0.58
N ILE A 35 -10.22 -3.27 1.32
CA ILE A 35 -8.88 -2.80 1.69
C ILE A 35 -8.18 -3.88 2.51
N HIS A 36 -6.87 -4.00 2.27
CA HIS A 36 -6.04 -5.01 2.91
C HIS A 36 -5.83 -4.68 4.39
N GLU A 37 -5.69 -5.73 5.19
CA GLU A 37 -5.26 -5.66 6.57
C GLU A 37 -4.07 -6.60 6.76
N ILE A 38 -3.07 -6.15 7.51
CA ILE A 38 -1.81 -6.86 7.75
C ILE A 38 -1.61 -7.01 9.26
N ASN A 39 -1.35 -8.23 9.73
CA ASN A 39 -0.86 -8.50 11.07
C ASN A 39 0.67 -8.56 11.04
N THR A 40 1.32 -7.48 11.50
CA THR A 40 2.79 -7.38 11.42
C THR A 40 3.53 -8.31 12.37
N ASP A 41 2.87 -8.84 13.41
CA ASP A 41 3.47 -9.79 14.36
C ASP A 41 3.55 -11.21 13.78
N THR A 42 2.53 -11.64 13.03
CA THR A 42 2.53 -12.98 12.40
C THR A 42 3.23 -12.97 11.05
N CYS A 43 3.41 -11.80 10.43
CA CYS A 43 4.08 -11.67 9.14
C CYS A 43 5.57 -12.03 9.26
N ILE A 44 5.99 -13.08 8.56
CA ILE A 44 7.38 -13.57 8.54
C ILE A 44 8.24 -12.95 7.42
N GLY A 45 7.71 -12.02 6.64
CA GLY A 45 8.44 -11.39 5.53
C GLY A 45 8.79 -12.36 4.38
N CYS A 46 8.00 -13.41 4.13
CA CYS A 46 8.35 -14.46 3.17
C CYS A 46 8.37 -14.00 1.70
N GLY A 47 7.62 -12.96 1.33
CA GLY A 47 7.63 -12.44 -0.05
C GLY A 47 6.57 -13.01 -0.99
N LEU A 48 5.82 -14.02 -0.55
CA LEU A 48 4.90 -14.76 -1.42
C LEU A 48 3.76 -13.89 -1.94
N CYS A 49 3.22 -12.99 -1.11
CA CYS A 49 2.13 -12.09 -1.51
C CYS A 49 2.53 -11.15 -2.66
N GLY A 50 3.75 -10.65 -2.68
CA GLY A 50 4.27 -9.84 -3.78
C GLY A 50 4.56 -10.67 -5.03
N LYS A 51 5.14 -11.86 -4.84
CA LYS A 51 5.46 -12.78 -5.95
C LYS A 51 4.22 -13.28 -6.68
N ILE A 52 3.13 -13.58 -5.97
CA ILE A 52 1.88 -14.06 -6.58
C ILE A 52 1.06 -12.93 -7.22
N CYS A 53 1.33 -11.67 -6.87
CA CYS A 53 0.53 -10.54 -7.33
C CYS A 53 0.69 -10.33 -8.85
N PRO A 54 -0.36 -10.56 -9.67
CA PRO A 54 -0.24 -10.44 -11.13
C PRO A 54 0.05 -9.00 -11.57
N ASN A 55 -0.47 -8.02 -10.83
CA ASN A 55 -0.28 -6.59 -11.12
C ASN A 55 1.00 -6.02 -10.49
N LYS A 56 1.79 -6.81 -9.74
CA LYS A 56 2.97 -6.30 -9.00
C LYS A 56 2.63 -5.07 -8.13
N ALA A 57 1.45 -5.06 -7.51
CA ALA A 57 0.96 -3.97 -6.66
C ALA A 57 1.52 -4.03 -5.22
N ILE A 58 2.38 -5.01 -4.92
CA ILE A 58 2.95 -5.21 -3.59
C ILE A 58 4.47 -5.20 -3.72
N ASP A 59 5.11 -4.44 -2.85
CA ASP A 59 6.56 -4.44 -2.67
C ASP A 59 6.88 -4.34 -1.17
N TYR A 60 8.16 -4.40 -0.81
CA TYR A 60 8.56 -4.58 0.58
C TYR A 60 9.35 -3.38 1.11
N VAL A 61 8.81 -2.76 2.16
CA VAL A 61 9.54 -1.79 2.97
C VAL A 61 10.18 -2.50 4.16
N PHE A 62 11.29 -1.95 4.63
CA PHE A 62 11.96 -2.41 5.84
C PHE A 62 11.73 -1.43 6.99
N PRO A 63 11.73 -1.91 8.25
CA PRO A 63 11.73 -1.00 9.38
C PRO A 63 12.95 -0.08 9.33
N GLU A 64 12.76 1.18 9.71
CA GLU A 64 13.83 2.17 9.76
C GLU A 64 15.04 1.68 10.58
N GLY A 65 16.25 1.99 10.11
CA GLY A 65 17.50 1.64 10.79
C GLY A 65 17.92 0.18 10.71
N LYS A 66 17.25 -0.66 9.91
CA LYS A 66 17.65 -2.06 9.67
C LYS A 66 18.20 -2.23 8.27
N ASN A 67 19.36 -2.88 8.16
CA ASN A 67 19.96 -3.22 6.87
C ASN A 67 19.11 -4.32 6.19
N PRO A 68 18.47 -4.06 5.03
CA PRO A 68 17.67 -5.04 4.31
C PRO A 68 18.50 -6.20 3.72
N TYR A 69 19.81 -6.03 3.55
CA TYR A 69 20.72 -7.03 3.01
C TYR A 69 21.31 -7.95 4.09
N ASP A 70 21.17 -7.62 5.37
CA ASP A 70 21.51 -8.54 6.45
C ASP A 70 20.49 -9.70 6.47
N PRO A 71 20.91 -10.96 6.31
CA PRO A 71 20.01 -12.12 6.36
C PRO A 71 19.16 -12.18 7.62
N LYS A 72 19.65 -11.65 8.75
CA LYS A 72 18.91 -11.56 10.02
C LYS A 72 17.69 -10.63 9.92
N ASN A 73 17.78 -9.61 9.07
CA ASN A 73 16.73 -8.61 8.88
C ASN A 73 15.76 -8.96 7.74
N PHE A 74 16.02 -10.01 6.96
CA PHE A 74 15.13 -10.41 5.86
C PHE A 74 13.69 -10.67 6.33
N ARG A 75 13.53 -11.21 7.55
CA ARG A 75 12.22 -11.45 8.18
C ARG A 75 11.51 -10.18 8.65
N LEU A 76 12.20 -9.03 8.64
CA LEU A 76 11.66 -7.75 9.11
C LEU A 76 10.91 -6.99 8.01
N ARG A 77 11.10 -7.35 6.74
CA ARG A 77 10.39 -6.67 5.65
C ARG A 77 8.88 -6.85 5.76
N ARG A 78 8.13 -5.83 5.40
CA ARG A 78 6.66 -5.82 5.45
C ARG A 78 6.09 -5.31 4.12
N PRO A 79 4.94 -5.84 3.68
CA PRO A 79 4.40 -5.46 2.37
C PRO A 79 3.77 -4.06 2.42
N ALA A 80 4.27 -3.17 1.57
CA ALA A 80 3.57 -1.96 1.15
C ALA A 80 2.72 -2.31 -0.08
N ILE A 81 1.52 -1.73 -0.16
CA ILE A 81 0.52 -2.10 -1.17
C ILE A 81 0.04 -0.86 -1.90
N ASP A 82 0.16 -0.87 -3.21
CA ASP A 82 -0.47 0.11 -4.08
C ASP A 82 -1.93 -0.28 -4.35
N LEU A 83 -2.84 0.28 -3.55
CA LEU A 83 -4.28 0.06 -3.68
C LEU A 83 -4.85 0.69 -4.96
N GLY A 84 -4.15 1.66 -5.57
CA GLY A 84 -4.53 2.24 -6.85
C GLY A 84 -4.23 1.33 -8.06
N HIS A 85 -3.34 0.34 -7.88
CA HIS A 85 -2.97 -0.62 -8.92
C HIS A 85 -3.44 -2.06 -8.62
N CYS A 86 -3.80 -2.33 -7.36
CA CYS A 86 -4.37 -3.60 -6.94
C CYS A 86 -5.74 -3.85 -7.59
N MET A 87 -5.98 -5.08 -8.06
CA MET A 87 -7.27 -5.51 -8.60
C MET A 87 -8.13 -6.31 -7.59
N PHE A 88 -7.73 -6.32 -6.31
CA PHE A 88 -8.48 -6.94 -5.20
C PHE A 88 -8.85 -8.42 -5.43
N CYS A 89 -7.95 -9.19 -6.05
CA CYS A 89 -8.19 -10.60 -6.40
C CYS A 89 -8.04 -11.59 -5.23
N ALA A 90 -7.54 -11.14 -4.07
CA ALA A 90 -7.27 -11.96 -2.88
C ALA A 90 -6.20 -13.07 -2.99
N LEU A 91 -5.48 -13.19 -4.12
CA LEU A 91 -4.38 -14.17 -4.24
C LEU A 91 -3.29 -14.00 -3.17
N CYS A 92 -3.04 -12.76 -2.73
CA CYS A 92 -2.08 -12.48 -1.66
C CYS A 92 -2.52 -13.02 -0.29
N GLU A 93 -3.83 -13.07 -0.03
CA GLU A 93 -4.42 -13.64 1.18
C GLU A 93 -4.34 -15.17 1.13
N GLU A 94 -4.75 -15.78 0.01
CA GLU A 94 -4.73 -17.23 -0.17
C GLU A 94 -3.31 -17.84 -0.08
N VAL A 95 -2.31 -17.14 -0.62
CA VAL A 95 -0.92 -17.63 -0.61
C VAL A 95 -0.22 -17.45 0.74
N CYS A 96 -0.80 -16.69 1.68
CA CYS A 96 -0.10 -16.31 2.90
C CYS A 96 -0.03 -17.49 3.88
N PRO A 97 1.16 -18.06 4.17
CA PRO A 97 1.27 -19.27 4.99
C PRO A 97 0.90 -19.03 6.47
N THR A 98 0.94 -17.78 6.92
CA THR A 98 0.67 -17.36 8.29
C THR A 98 -0.65 -16.61 8.43
N ASN A 99 -1.44 -16.51 7.36
CA ASN A 99 -2.69 -15.73 7.31
C ASN A 99 -2.52 -14.28 7.81
N SER A 100 -1.36 -13.68 7.55
CA SER A 100 -0.99 -12.35 8.04
C SER A 100 -1.51 -11.21 7.19
N ILE A 101 -1.91 -11.45 5.94
CA ILE A 101 -2.51 -10.45 5.06
C ILE A 101 -3.89 -10.95 4.67
N LYS A 102 -4.90 -10.10 4.80
CA LYS A 102 -6.31 -10.42 4.49
C LYS A 102 -6.97 -9.24 3.80
N LEU A 103 -8.03 -9.51 3.03
CA LEU A 103 -8.90 -8.45 2.55
C LEU A 103 -10.06 -8.27 3.53
N THR A 104 -10.39 -7.02 3.82
CA THR A 104 -11.44 -6.67 4.79
C THR A 104 -12.76 -6.33 4.11
N LYS A 105 -13.79 -6.02 4.90
CA LYS A 105 -15.04 -5.41 4.42
C LYS A 105 -14.93 -3.89 4.24
N GLU A 106 -13.78 -3.28 4.51
CA GLU A 106 -13.58 -1.84 4.31
C GLU A 106 -13.44 -1.53 2.80
N PHE A 107 -14.24 -0.62 2.28
CA PHE A 107 -14.27 -0.29 0.86
C PHE A 107 -14.12 1.22 0.59
N GLN A 108 -14.08 2.04 1.64
CA GLN A 108 -13.91 3.48 1.50
C GLN A 108 -12.44 3.80 1.26
N LEU A 109 -12.06 3.77 -0.01
CA LEU A 109 -10.74 4.19 -0.47
C LEU A 109 -10.84 5.57 -1.13
N TYR A 110 -10.19 6.56 -0.52
CA TYR A 110 -10.08 7.90 -1.08
C TYR A 110 -8.66 8.43 -0.91
N GLY A 111 -8.20 9.14 -1.94
CA GLY A 111 -6.90 9.82 -1.96
C GLY A 111 -7.01 11.07 -2.82
N LYS A 112 -6.43 12.20 -2.37
CA LYS A 112 -6.37 13.42 -3.18
C LYS A 112 -5.19 13.39 -4.16
N LYS A 113 -4.15 12.64 -3.80
CA LYS A 113 -2.90 12.48 -4.56
C LYS A 113 -2.62 11.01 -4.79
N ARG A 114 -1.80 10.69 -5.79
CA ARG A 114 -1.52 9.29 -6.16
C ARG A 114 -0.88 8.51 -5.02
N ILE A 115 -0.02 9.17 -4.23
CA ILE A 115 0.65 8.57 -3.08
C ILE A 115 -0.30 8.18 -1.95
N ASP A 116 -1.49 8.79 -1.86
CA ASP A 116 -2.49 8.44 -0.84
C ASP A 116 -3.08 7.03 -1.06
N LEU A 117 -2.95 6.49 -2.28
CA LEU A 117 -3.41 5.15 -2.65
C LEU A 117 -2.34 4.07 -2.45
N ILE A 118 -1.10 4.45 -2.15
CA ILE A 118 -0.05 3.51 -1.77
C ILE A 118 -0.01 3.49 -0.25
N ARG A 119 -0.26 2.33 0.36
CA ARG A 119 -0.33 2.17 1.82
C ARG A 119 0.87 1.42 2.33
N LEU A 120 1.50 1.98 3.35
CA LEU A 120 2.55 1.32 4.11
C LEU A 120 1.96 0.21 5.00
N PRO A 121 2.75 -0.82 5.33
CA PRO A 121 2.26 -1.95 6.09
C PRO A 121 1.67 -1.57 7.46
N TYR A 122 2.26 -0.58 8.13
CA TYR A 122 1.81 -0.12 9.44
C TYR A 122 0.53 0.74 9.39
N GLU A 123 0.18 1.29 8.22
CA GLU A 123 -1.13 1.94 8.00
C GLU A 123 -2.24 0.89 7.85
N LEU A 124 -1.87 -0.29 7.36
CA LEU A 124 -2.77 -1.44 7.17
C LEU A 124 -2.78 -2.39 8.37
N GLU A 125 -2.21 -2.00 9.50
CA GLU A 125 -2.11 -2.89 10.66
C GLU A 125 -3.50 -3.28 11.19
N SER A 126 -3.66 -4.58 11.42
CA SER A 126 -4.86 -5.23 11.98
C SER A 126 -5.20 -4.77 13.39
N ARG A 127 -4.16 -4.60 14.20
CA ARG A 127 -4.26 -4.13 15.57
C ARG A 127 -4.29 -2.61 15.59
N LYS A 128 -5.46 -2.04 15.88
CA LYS A 128 -5.68 -0.59 15.86
C LYS A 128 -4.66 0.18 16.72
N GLU A 129 -4.26 -0.39 17.85
CA GLU A 129 -3.27 0.18 18.78
C GLU A 129 -1.85 0.26 18.20
N LYS A 130 -1.55 -0.54 17.16
CA LYS A 130 -0.25 -0.55 16.46
C LYS A 130 -0.30 0.22 15.13
N ARG A 131 -1.47 0.70 14.71
CA ARG A 131 -1.63 1.42 13.45
C ARG A 131 -0.90 2.75 13.51
N LYS A 132 -0.16 3.06 12.45
CA LYS A 132 0.58 4.32 12.32
C LYS A 132 0.03 5.12 11.15
N GLU A 133 0.07 6.44 11.29
CA GLU A 133 -0.19 7.38 10.20
C GLU A 133 1.12 8.05 9.82
N TYR A 134 1.23 8.34 8.53
CA TYR A 134 2.39 8.99 7.94
C TYR A 134 1.93 10.16 7.09
N SER A 135 2.66 11.27 7.17
CA SER A 135 2.57 12.34 6.19
C SER A 135 2.95 11.80 4.81
N ARG A 136 2.56 12.51 3.75
CA ARG A 136 2.88 12.07 2.39
C ARG A 136 4.38 12.04 2.12
N ASP A 137 5.12 12.99 2.67
CA ASP A 137 6.58 13.08 2.53
C ASP A 137 7.26 11.89 3.22
N GLU A 138 6.84 11.53 4.44
CA GLU A 138 7.34 10.32 5.12
C GLU A 138 7.01 9.06 4.31
N ARG A 139 5.79 8.97 3.77
CA ARG A 139 5.36 7.86 2.92
C ARG A 139 6.26 7.73 1.69
N ALA A 140 6.53 8.83 1.00
CA ALA A 140 7.41 8.87 -0.16
C ALA A 140 8.83 8.39 0.17
N LYS A 141 9.41 8.90 1.26
CA LYS A 141 10.75 8.51 1.71
C LYS A 141 10.84 7.02 2.02
N MET A 142 9.83 6.42 2.66
CA MET A 142 9.84 4.98 2.91
C MET A 142 9.70 4.17 1.61
N LEU A 143 8.91 4.67 0.66
CA LEU A 143 8.65 4.02 -0.63
C LEU A 143 9.80 4.11 -1.63
N ILE A 144 10.78 5.01 -1.45
CA ILE A 144 11.96 5.13 -2.33
C ILE A 144 12.78 3.83 -2.42
N SER A 145 12.67 2.98 -1.39
CA SER A 145 13.31 1.66 -1.32
C SER A 145 12.59 0.59 -2.15
N THR A 146 11.41 0.90 -2.66
CA THR A 146 10.53 0.01 -3.45
C THR A 146 10.47 0.47 -4.89
N GLU A 147 9.81 -0.30 -5.76
CA GLU A 147 9.51 0.13 -7.13
C GLU A 147 8.03 0.52 -7.31
N LEU A 148 7.27 0.70 -6.23
CA LEU A 148 5.83 0.96 -6.33
C LEU A 148 5.55 2.29 -7.05
N ILE A 149 6.37 3.31 -6.84
CA ILE A 149 6.19 4.63 -7.45
C ILE A 149 6.75 4.65 -8.88
N SER A 150 7.97 4.15 -9.10
CA SER A 150 8.59 4.11 -10.45
C SER A 150 7.86 3.23 -11.46
N ARG A 151 7.05 2.26 -11.02
CA ARG A 151 6.14 1.50 -11.90
C ARG A 151 5.06 2.37 -12.54
N ILE A 152 4.67 3.46 -11.88
CA ILE A 152 3.63 4.39 -12.34
C ILE A 152 4.24 5.61 -13.02
N SER A 153 5.33 6.14 -12.44
CA SER A 153 6.06 7.30 -12.94
C SER A 153 7.52 6.90 -13.16
N PRO A 154 7.87 6.37 -14.35
CA PRO A 154 9.23 5.91 -14.65
C PRO A 154 10.31 6.99 -14.49
N GLU A 155 9.92 8.26 -14.52
CA GLU A 155 10.81 9.42 -14.35
C GLU A 155 11.54 9.41 -13.01
N VAL A 156 10.95 8.84 -11.95
CA VAL A 156 11.58 8.79 -10.63
C VAL A 156 12.55 7.63 -10.46
N LYS A 157 12.55 6.67 -11.40
CA LYS A 157 13.35 5.44 -11.31
C LYS A 157 14.85 5.71 -11.16
N GLN A 158 15.36 6.73 -11.86
CA GLN A 158 16.77 7.10 -11.77
C GLN A 158 17.16 7.54 -10.35
N ILE A 159 16.25 8.20 -9.62
CA ILE A 159 16.48 8.67 -8.25
C ILE A 159 16.44 7.47 -7.28
N GLU A 160 15.49 6.56 -7.45
CA GLU A 160 15.43 5.30 -6.68
C GLU A 160 16.69 4.44 -6.89
N GLU A 161 17.22 4.38 -8.12
CA GLU A 161 18.48 3.70 -8.41
C GLU A 161 19.70 4.38 -7.77
N LYS A 162 19.75 5.73 -7.74
CA LYS A 162 20.78 6.49 -7.01
C LYS A 162 20.72 6.15 -5.51
N TRP A 163 19.51 6.17 -4.93
CA TRP A 163 19.29 5.81 -3.52
C TRP A 163 19.84 4.40 -3.25
N ARG A 164 19.44 3.42 -4.07
CA ARG A 164 19.87 2.02 -3.93
C ARG A 164 21.39 1.86 -3.99
N LYS A 165 22.07 2.55 -4.91
CA LYS A 165 23.54 2.50 -5.02
C LYS A 165 24.23 3.01 -3.76
N VAL A 166 23.83 4.18 -3.27
CA VAL A 166 24.39 4.78 -2.03
C VAL A 166 24.14 3.86 -0.84
N THR A 167 22.93 3.33 -0.71
CA THR A 167 22.55 2.41 0.35
C THR A 167 23.37 1.11 0.31
N ILE A 168 23.63 0.55 -0.87
CA ILE A 168 24.51 -0.62 -1.02
C ILE A 168 25.95 -0.29 -0.59
N SER A 169 26.50 0.85 -1.03
CA SER A 169 27.86 1.27 -0.64
C SER A 169 28.01 1.41 0.86
N TYR A 170 27.01 1.97 1.56
CA TYR A 170 27.01 2.05 3.02
C TYR A 170 27.03 0.65 3.67
N TYR A 171 26.20 -0.27 3.18
CA TYR A 171 26.16 -1.63 3.74
C TYR A 171 27.39 -2.48 3.43
N ASN A 172 28.10 -2.18 2.35
CA ASN A 172 29.41 -2.76 2.03
C ASN A 172 30.55 -2.17 2.87
N GLY A 173 30.30 -1.10 3.63
CA GLY A 173 31.31 -0.39 4.42
C GLY A 173 32.23 0.49 3.57
N GLU A 174 31.80 0.88 2.36
CA GLU A 174 32.58 1.73 1.45
C GLU A 174 32.54 3.21 1.85
N ILE A 175 31.50 3.63 2.58
CA ILE A 175 31.27 5.02 3.02
C ILE A 175 30.90 5.08 4.50
N SER A 176 31.18 6.21 5.15
CA SER A 176 30.86 6.43 6.57
C SER A 176 29.36 6.62 6.80
N GLU A 177 28.91 6.51 8.07
CA GLU A 177 27.52 6.80 8.43
C GLU A 177 27.14 8.27 8.19
N GLU A 178 28.08 9.21 8.41
CA GLU A 178 27.87 10.63 8.11
C GLU A 178 27.73 10.87 6.60
N GLU A 179 28.59 10.25 5.79
CA GLU A 179 28.52 10.33 4.33
C GLU A 179 27.21 9.76 3.80
N TYR A 180 26.78 8.61 4.33
CA TYR A 180 25.50 7.99 4.00
C TYR A 180 24.32 8.91 4.32
N LYS A 181 24.24 9.44 5.55
CA LYS A 181 23.15 10.35 5.97
C LYS A 181 23.07 11.60 5.09
N SER A 182 24.22 12.20 4.77
CA SER A 182 24.30 13.38 3.91
C SER A 182 23.82 13.09 2.48
N ALA A 183 24.29 11.98 1.90
CA ALA A 183 23.89 11.57 0.56
C ALA A 183 22.40 11.23 0.46
N ILE A 184 21.86 10.49 1.42
CA ILE A 184 20.43 10.11 1.46
C ILE A 184 19.54 11.34 1.64
N ALA A 185 19.90 12.28 2.53
CA ALA A 185 19.12 13.51 2.71
C ALA A 185 19.00 14.33 1.40
N LYS A 186 20.08 14.39 0.62
CA LYS A 186 20.08 15.05 -0.70
C LYS A 186 19.19 14.31 -1.71
N ILE A 187 19.30 12.99 -1.78
CA ILE A 187 18.51 12.16 -2.68
C ILE A 187 17.02 12.21 -2.33
N GLU A 188 16.67 12.13 -1.05
CA GLU A 188 15.29 12.26 -0.58
C GLU A 188 14.70 13.62 -0.93
N SER A 189 15.49 14.71 -0.81
CA SER A 189 15.03 16.05 -1.19
C SER A 189 14.77 16.14 -2.70
N GLU A 190 15.68 15.64 -3.53
CA GLU A 190 15.52 15.53 -5.00
C GLU A 190 14.28 14.69 -5.36
N TYR A 191 14.08 13.57 -4.65
CA TYR A 191 12.93 12.69 -4.86
C TYR A 191 11.60 13.37 -4.55
N LEU A 192 11.49 14.04 -3.39
CA LEU A 192 10.28 14.74 -2.99
C LEU A 192 9.94 15.89 -3.95
N GLU A 193 10.94 16.64 -4.41
CA GLU A 193 10.75 17.68 -5.42
C GLU A 193 10.23 17.07 -6.73
N LYS A 194 10.86 16.00 -7.20
CA LYS A 194 10.44 15.33 -8.44
C LYS A 194 9.02 14.79 -8.34
N LEU A 195 8.64 14.20 -7.20
CA LEU A 195 7.29 13.68 -6.99
C LEU A 195 6.21 14.77 -7.02
N ARG A 196 6.52 16.00 -6.55
CA ARG A 196 5.60 17.14 -6.65
C ARG A 196 5.50 17.63 -8.09
N GLU A 197 6.62 17.68 -8.82
CA GLU A 197 6.66 18.04 -10.25
C GLU A 197 5.77 17.12 -11.09
N VAL A 198 5.86 15.80 -10.89
CA VAL A 198 5.06 14.80 -11.62
C VAL A 198 3.64 14.61 -11.05
N GLY A 199 3.27 15.32 -10.00
CA GLY A 199 1.93 15.29 -9.40
C GLY A 199 1.59 14.04 -8.58
N ILE A 200 2.58 13.22 -8.21
CA ILE A 200 2.38 12.06 -7.32
C ILE A 200 2.12 12.52 -5.88
N LEU A 201 2.82 13.58 -5.45
CA LEU A 201 2.79 14.21 -4.12
C LEU A 201 1.94 15.51 -4.12
#